data_AF-A0A1D8BLJ5-F1
#
_entry.id   AF-A0A1D8BLJ5-F1
#
_cell.length_a   1.000
_cell.length_b   1.000
_cell.length_c   1.000
_cell.angle_alpha   90.00
_cell.angle_beta   90.00
_cell.angle_gamma   90.00
#
_symmetry.space_group_name_H-M   'P 1'
#
loop_
_entity.id
_entity.type
_entity.pdbx_description
1 polymer ?
#
loop_
_entity_poly.entity_id
_entity_poly.type
_entity_poly.pdbx_seq_one_letter_code
_entity_poly.pdbx_strand_id
1 'polypeptide(L)'
;APIAGSMVLAAILLKLGGYGIIRMMQVLPPMKTDLFLPFIILALWGATLANLTCLQQTDLKSLIAYSSISHMGLVISAVMIQTQWSISGAMYLMIAHGFTSSALFCLANMTYERTKTRIMMLTRGFYNILPLATMWWLTMNMMNIAMPPSMNFTGELLIMSSMFNWCPMTMIMLGLSMLITASYSLHMFLSTQTGKSLLNSPTYPTHSREHLLIVLHTIPLMLISLKPELVM
;
A
#
# COMPACT_ATOMS: atom_id res chain seq x y z
N ALA A 1 6.44 -2.32 15.85
CA ALA A 1 6.93 -0.96 16.19
C ALA A 1 5.80 -0.13 16.79
N PRO A 2 6.09 0.90 17.61
CA PRO A 2 5.12 1.93 17.96
C PRO A 2 4.64 2.67 16.71
N ILE A 3 3.52 3.40 16.80
CA ILE A 3 2.87 3.98 15.61
C ILE A 3 3.79 4.90 14.80
N ALA A 4 4.50 5.83 15.44
CA ALA A 4 5.45 6.71 14.75
C ALA A 4 6.55 5.92 14.03
N GLY A 5 7.06 4.86 14.66
CA GLY A 5 8.04 3.96 14.05
C GLY A 5 7.46 3.22 12.84
N SER A 6 6.23 2.69 12.94
CA SER A 6 5.53 2.06 11.82
C SER A 6 5.31 3.03 10.66
N MET A 7 4.93 4.28 10.94
CA MET A 7 4.72 5.31 9.92
C MET A 7 6.01 5.65 9.18
N VAL A 8 7.09 5.95 9.91
CA VAL A 8 8.39 6.29 9.30
C VAL A 8 8.95 5.12 8.50
N LEU A 9 8.82 3.90 9.03
CA LEU A 9 9.33 2.71 8.36
C LEU A 9 8.58 2.42 7.06
N ALA A 10 7.25 2.52 7.10
CA ALA A 10 6.41 2.35 5.93
C ALA A 10 6.59 3.49 4.92
N ALA A 11 6.54 4.75 5.35
CA ALA A 11 6.52 5.91 4.45
C ALA A 11 7.89 6.24 3.84
N ILE A 12 8.97 6.11 4.61
CA ILE A 12 10.29 6.64 4.24
C ILE A 12 11.31 5.51 4.08
N LEU A 13 11.51 4.67 5.10
CA LEU A 13 12.65 3.74 5.11
C LEU A 13 12.60 2.71 3.97
N LEU A 14 11.42 2.21 3.63
CA LEU A 14 11.25 1.33 2.46
C LEU A 14 11.58 2.03 1.14
N LYS A 15 11.31 3.33 1.03
CA LYS A 15 11.47 4.11 -0.20
C LYS A 15 12.92 4.53 -0.43
N LEU A 16 13.73 4.65 0.63
CA LEU A 16 15.16 4.87 0.52
C LEU A 16 15.86 3.77 -0.29
N GLY A 17 15.41 2.52 -0.17
CA GLY A 17 15.91 1.42 -0.98
C GLY A 17 15.65 1.63 -2.48
N GLY A 18 14.40 1.91 -2.86
CA GLY A 18 14.03 2.18 -4.25
C GLY A 18 14.75 3.40 -4.83
N TYR A 19 14.80 4.50 -4.07
CA TYR A 19 15.56 5.69 -4.46
C TYR A 19 17.05 5.41 -4.63
N GLY A 20 17.64 4.63 -3.73
CA GLY A 20 19.03 4.19 -3.81
C GLY A 20 19.31 3.39 -5.09
N ILE A 21 18.44 2.46 -5.45
CA ILE A 21 18.55 1.70 -6.71
C ILE A 21 18.50 2.64 -7.91
N ILE A 22 17.53 3.58 -7.96
CA ILE A 22 17.40 4.54 -9.06
C ILE A 22 18.70 5.36 -9.22
N ARG A 23 19.28 5.85 -8.12
CA ARG A 23 20.52 6.64 -8.15
C ARG A 23 21.74 5.83 -8.55
N MET A 24 21.90 4.62 -8.01
CA MET A 24 23.05 3.77 -8.34
C MET A 24 23.01 3.32 -9.81
N MET A 25 21.84 3.09 -10.37
CA MET A 25 21.67 2.70 -11.77
C MET A 25 22.05 3.80 -12.76
N GLN A 26 22.03 5.07 -12.35
CA GLN A 26 22.53 6.20 -13.16
C GLN A 26 24.07 6.25 -13.21
N VAL A 27 24.74 5.72 -12.19
CA VAL A 27 26.20 5.75 -12.05
C VAL A 27 26.84 4.49 -12.64
N LEU A 28 26.17 3.34 -12.53
CA LEU A 28 26.64 2.08 -13.07
C LEU A 28 26.60 2.11 -14.61
N PRO A 29 27.58 1.46 -15.29
CA PRO A 29 27.50 1.29 -16.74
C PRO A 29 26.25 0.48 -17.12
N PRO A 30 25.72 0.64 -18.35
CA PRO A 30 24.56 -0.13 -18.79
C PRO A 30 24.87 -1.62 -18.70
N MET A 31 24.28 -2.26 -17.70
CA MET A 31 24.41 -3.69 -17.44
C MET A 31 23.53 -4.47 -18.42
N LYS A 32 23.97 -5.66 -18.81
CA LYS A 32 23.12 -6.57 -19.60
C LYS A 32 21.88 -6.95 -18.82
N THR A 33 20.75 -7.07 -19.52
CA THR A 33 19.44 -7.46 -18.97
C THR A 33 19.47 -8.74 -18.16
N ASP A 34 20.36 -9.68 -18.50
CA ASP A 34 20.48 -11.00 -17.87
C ASP A 34 20.84 -10.91 -16.37
N LEU A 35 21.54 -9.85 -15.96
CA LEU A 35 21.91 -9.63 -14.56
C LEU A 35 20.71 -9.23 -13.69
N PHE A 36 19.71 -8.56 -14.25
CA PHE A 36 18.54 -8.09 -13.51
C PHE A 36 17.38 -9.08 -13.49
N LEU A 37 17.35 -10.00 -14.46
CA LEU A 37 16.31 -11.02 -14.58
C LEU A 37 16.03 -11.81 -13.29
N PRO A 38 17.02 -12.30 -12.52
CA PRO A 38 16.73 -12.99 -11.25
C PRO A 38 16.06 -12.08 -10.22
N PHE A 39 16.41 -10.78 -10.17
CA PHE A 39 15.79 -9.83 -9.26
C PHE A 39 14.36 -9.48 -9.67
N ILE A 40 14.09 -9.36 -10.98
CA ILE A 40 12.73 -9.13 -11.49
C ILE A 40 11.82 -10.33 -11.14
N ILE A 41 12.29 -11.56 -11.36
CA ILE A 41 11.54 -12.77 -11.02
C ILE A 41 11.26 -12.83 -9.51
N LEU A 42 12.29 -12.60 -8.69
CA LEU A 42 12.14 -12.59 -7.24
C LEU A 42 11.14 -11.52 -6.78
N ALA A 43 11.18 -10.32 -7.38
CA ALA A 43 10.30 -9.22 -7.03
C ALA A 43 8.84 -9.50 -7.41
N LEU A 44 8.58 -9.96 -8.64
CA LEU A 44 7.22 -10.28 -9.10
C LEU A 44 6.63 -11.46 -8.35
N TRP A 45 7.39 -12.55 -8.19
CA TRP A 45 6.93 -13.73 -7.47
C TRP A 45 6.80 -13.47 -5.97
N GLY A 46 7.73 -12.71 -5.39
CA GLY A 46 7.65 -12.26 -4.00
C GLY A 46 6.42 -11.38 -3.75
N ALA A 47 6.08 -10.49 -4.69
CA ALA A 47 4.90 -9.65 -4.58
C ALA A 47 3.59 -10.46 -4.63
N THR A 48 3.49 -11.46 -5.52
CA THR A 48 2.31 -12.33 -5.58
C THR A 48 2.18 -13.19 -4.32
N LEU A 49 3.29 -13.76 -3.81
CA LEU A 49 3.29 -14.50 -2.55
C LEU A 49 2.90 -13.61 -1.36
N ALA A 50 3.45 -12.40 -1.27
CA ALA A 50 3.08 -11.44 -0.21
C ALA A 50 1.57 -11.12 -0.26
N ASN A 51 1.02 -10.90 -1.46
CA ASN A 51 -0.41 -10.71 -1.66
C ASN A 51 -1.24 -11.91 -1.19
N LEU A 52 -0.81 -13.15 -1.49
CA LEU A 52 -1.48 -14.36 -1.01
C LEU A 52 -1.42 -14.49 0.51
N THR A 53 -0.28 -14.15 1.13
CA THR A 53 -0.18 -14.17 2.59
C THR A 53 -1.14 -13.17 3.25
N CYS A 54 -1.38 -12.00 2.63
CA CYS A 54 -2.31 -11.00 3.15
C CYS A 54 -3.74 -11.53 3.32
N LEU A 55 -4.18 -12.46 2.46
CA LEU A 55 -5.52 -13.07 2.57
C LEU A 55 -5.67 -13.95 3.82
N GLN A 56 -4.57 -14.47 4.35
CA GLN A 56 -4.56 -15.37 5.50
C GLN A 56 -4.12 -14.66 6.80
N GLN A 57 -3.73 -13.38 6.72
CA GLN A 57 -3.28 -12.65 7.90
C GLN A 57 -4.45 -12.36 8.85
N THR A 58 -4.26 -12.76 10.11
CA THR A 58 -5.22 -12.51 11.20
C THR A 58 -4.89 -11.23 11.98
N ASP A 59 -3.62 -10.81 11.99
CA ASP A 59 -3.17 -9.57 12.60
C ASP A 59 -3.22 -8.42 11.58
N LEU A 60 -3.90 -7.34 11.98
CA LEU A 60 -4.17 -6.22 11.09
C LEU A 60 -2.88 -5.43 10.74
N LYS A 61 -1.94 -5.28 11.68
CA LYS A 61 -0.67 -4.58 11.40
C LYS A 61 0.25 -5.44 10.52
N SER A 62 0.25 -6.77 10.68
CA SER A 62 1.02 -7.64 9.79
C SER A 62 0.44 -7.65 8.38
N LEU A 63 -0.88 -7.66 8.23
CA LEU A 63 -1.56 -7.54 6.93
C LEU A 63 -1.11 -6.27 6.19
N ILE A 64 -1.14 -5.11 6.85
CA ILE A 64 -0.67 -3.85 6.24
C ILE A 64 0.84 -3.93 5.89
N ALA A 65 1.66 -4.55 6.74
CA ALA A 65 3.08 -4.72 6.46
C ALA A 65 3.34 -5.62 5.23
N TYR A 66 2.61 -6.73 5.08
CA TYR A 66 2.75 -7.61 3.91
C TYR A 66 2.22 -6.94 2.63
N SER A 67 1.14 -6.16 2.71
CA SER A 67 0.69 -5.35 1.56
C SER A 67 1.76 -4.34 1.14
N SER A 68 2.56 -3.83 2.10
CA SER A 68 3.68 -2.93 1.79
C SER A 68 4.78 -3.64 1.01
N ILE A 69 5.05 -4.92 1.30
CA ILE A 69 6.05 -5.71 0.59
C ILE A 69 5.61 -5.95 -0.86
N SER A 70 4.32 -6.20 -1.11
CA SER A 70 3.85 -6.44 -2.48
C SER A 70 3.91 -5.20 -3.37
N HIS A 71 3.45 -4.04 -2.90
CA HIS A 71 3.57 -2.79 -3.67
C HIS A 71 5.04 -2.41 -3.93
N MET A 72 5.94 -2.61 -2.95
CA MET A 72 7.37 -2.33 -3.17
C MET A 72 8.05 -3.39 -4.06
N GLY A 73 7.54 -4.62 -4.12
CA GLY A 73 7.96 -5.62 -5.10
C GLY A 73 7.72 -5.14 -6.54
N LEU A 74 6.55 -4.52 -6.80
CA LEU A 74 6.27 -3.89 -8.11
C LEU A 74 7.26 -2.77 -8.43
N VAL A 75 7.59 -1.91 -7.44
CA VAL A 75 8.60 -0.85 -7.58
C VAL A 75 9.96 -1.43 -7.97
N ILE A 76 10.40 -2.51 -7.32
CA ILE A 76 11.68 -3.15 -7.65
C ILE A 76 11.66 -3.69 -9.08
N SER A 77 10.60 -4.40 -9.50
CA SER A 77 10.51 -4.89 -10.88
C SER A 77 10.53 -3.75 -11.91
N ALA A 78 9.87 -2.63 -11.62
CA ALA A 78 9.80 -1.48 -12.51
C ALA A 78 11.15 -0.77 -12.65
N VAL A 79 11.85 -0.52 -11.53
CA VAL A 79 13.15 0.17 -11.53
C VAL A 79 14.19 -0.66 -12.28
N MET A 80 14.13 -1.99 -12.20
CA MET A 80 15.08 -2.88 -12.90
C MET A 80 14.94 -2.88 -14.43
N ILE A 81 13.77 -2.51 -14.97
CA ILE A 81 13.56 -2.39 -16.43
C ILE A 81 14.10 -1.06 -17.00
N GLN A 82 14.31 -0.05 -16.14
CA GLN A 82 14.98 1.22 -16.49
C GLN A 82 14.35 2.02 -17.66
N THR A 83 13.04 1.88 -17.90
CA THR A 83 12.35 2.75 -18.87
C THR A 83 11.85 4.01 -18.18
N GLN A 84 11.68 5.09 -18.95
CA GLN A 84 11.13 6.35 -18.39
C GLN A 84 9.75 6.14 -17.76
N TRP A 85 8.92 5.28 -18.35
CA TRP A 85 7.60 4.90 -17.85
C TRP A 85 7.68 4.07 -16.57
N SER A 86 8.66 3.16 -16.47
CA SER A 86 8.82 2.35 -15.27
C SER A 86 9.38 3.15 -14.09
N ILE A 87 10.32 4.07 -14.33
CA ILE A 87 10.88 4.94 -13.29
C ILE A 87 9.84 5.96 -12.78
N SER A 88 9.08 6.58 -13.69
CA SER A 88 7.97 7.48 -13.31
C SER A 88 6.91 6.74 -12.49
N GLY A 89 6.46 5.58 -12.96
CA GLY A 89 5.50 4.73 -12.24
C GLY A 89 6.02 4.30 -10.86
N ALA A 90 7.29 3.92 -10.76
CA ALA A 90 7.94 3.57 -9.51
C ALA A 90 7.96 4.74 -8.51
N MET A 91 8.30 5.95 -8.96
CA MET A 91 8.30 7.15 -8.12
C MET A 91 6.89 7.51 -7.63
N TYR A 92 5.90 7.49 -8.52
CA TYR A 92 4.51 7.75 -8.16
C TYR A 92 4.00 6.73 -7.14
N LEU A 93 4.24 5.44 -7.38
CA LEU A 93 3.82 4.38 -6.46
C LEU A 93 4.55 4.47 -5.12
N MET A 94 5.85 4.79 -5.08
CA MET A 94 6.59 4.96 -3.84
C MET A 94 6.00 6.07 -2.94
N ILE A 95 5.69 7.23 -3.52
CA ILE A 95 5.11 8.35 -2.78
C ILE A 95 3.69 8.03 -2.35
N ALA A 96 2.84 7.60 -3.29
CA ALA A 96 1.45 7.31 -3.03
C ALA A 96 1.29 6.21 -1.97
N HIS A 97 2.03 5.10 -2.12
CA HIS A 97 2.05 4.03 -1.14
C HIS A 97 2.60 4.48 0.22
N GLY A 98 3.53 5.44 0.24
CA GLY A 98 4.03 6.04 1.49
C GLY A 98 2.92 6.70 2.31
N PHE A 99 2.04 7.47 1.65
CA PHE A 99 0.87 8.08 2.29
C PHE A 99 -0.22 7.06 2.66
N THR A 100 -0.54 6.11 1.78
CA THR A 100 -1.61 5.14 2.06
C THR A 100 -1.23 4.17 3.18
N SER A 101 -0.03 3.59 3.14
CA SER A 101 0.42 2.63 4.17
C SER A 101 0.55 3.28 5.55
N SER A 102 1.10 4.50 5.64
CA SER A 102 1.20 5.23 6.90
C SER A 102 -0.18 5.56 7.48
N ALA A 103 -1.14 5.97 6.65
CA ALA A 103 -2.51 6.20 7.09
C ALA A 103 -3.23 4.92 7.55
N LEU A 104 -3.05 3.81 6.83
CA LEU A 104 -3.57 2.50 7.23
C LEU A 104 -2.99 2.06 8.59
N PHE A 105 -1.69 2.26 8.83
CA PHE A 105 -1.09 2.01 10.14
C PHE A 105 -1.68 2.92 11.23
N CYS A 106 -2.08 4.14 10.90
CA CYS A 106 -2.74 5.04 11.86
C CYS A 106 -4.15 4.58 12.19
N LEU A 107 -4.94 4.20 11.18
CA LEU A 107 -6.26 3.60 11.36
C LEU A 107 -6.21 2.31 12.19
N ALA A 108 -5.22 1.46 11.91
CA ALA A 108 -4.90 0.27 12.70
C ALA A 108 -4.59 0.60 14.17
N ASN A 109 -3.95 1.73 14.41
CA ASN A 109 -3.61 2.15 15.76
C ASN A 109 -4.82 2.72 16.51
N MET A 110 -5.69 3.47 15.83
CA MET A 110 -6.93 4.00 16.42
C MET A 110 -7.87 2.86 16.86
N THR A 111 -7.95 1.78 16.08
CA THR A 111 -8.70 0.58 16.48
C THR A 111 -8.00 -0.10 17.65
N TYR A 112 -6.68 -0.30 17.57
CA TYR A 112 -5.89 -0.91 18.64
C TYR A 112 -5.97 -0.15 19.98
N GLU A 113 -5.97 1.18 19.98
CA GLU A 113 -6.06 1.97 21.20
C GLU A 113 -7.37 1.73 21.96
N ARG A 114 -8.45 1.39 21.23
CA ARG A 114 -9.78 1.08 21.76
C ARG A 114 -9.96 -0.39 22.14
N THR A 115 -9.51 -1.31 21.28
CA THR A 115 -9.73 -2.75 21.47
C THR A 115 -8.62 -3.46 22.22
N LYS A 116 -7.43 -2.83 22.33
CA LYS A 116 -6.18 -3.41 22.86
C LYS A 116 -5.75 -4.72 22.18
N THR A 117 -6.30 -5.01 21.01
CA THR A 117 -6.01 -6.24 20.25
C THR A 117 -5.74 -5.90 18.79
N ARG A 118 -4.84 -6.66 18.17
CA ARG A 118 -4.51 -6.52 16.73
C ARG A 118 -5.23 -7.56 15.86
N ILE A 119 -5.97 -8.46 16.48
CA ILE A 119 -6.64 -9.58 15.82
C ILE A 119 -7.89 -9.05 15.13
N MET A 120 -7.90 -9.10 13.80
CA MET A 120 -8.94 -8.55 12.94
C MET A 120 -10.34 -9.12 13.23
N MET A 121 -10.40 -10.41 13.56
CA MET A 121 -11.64 -11.11 13.94
C MET A 121 -12.30 -10.58 15.22
N LEU A 122 -11.53 -9.97 16.11
CA LEU A 122 -12.04 -9.39 17.36
C LEU A 122 -12.43 -7.91 17.19
N THR A 123 -11.90 -7.24 16.16
CA THR A 123 -12.10 -5.82 15.90
C THR A 123 -13.17 -5.59 14.83
N ARG A 124 -14.38 -6.13 15.01
CA ARG A 124 -15.50 -6.06 14.04
C ARG A 124 -16.58 -5.06 14.44
N GLY A 125 -17.39 -4.65 13.48
CA GLY A 125 -18.63 -3.88 13.73
C GLY A 125 -18.43 -2.39 14.02
N PHE A 126 -17.30 -1.81 13.59
CA PHE A 126 -17.03 -0.38 13.81
C PHE A 126 -17.91 0.57 12.99
N TYR A 127 -18.60 0.09 11.95
CA TYR A 127 -19.53 0.90 11.15
C TYR A 127 -20.60 1.59 11.98
N ASN A 128 -21.24 0.84 12.88
CA ASN A 128 -22.32 1.37 13.71
C ASN A 128 -21.81 2.24 14.88
N ILE A 129 -20.53 2.11 15.23
CA ILE A 129 -19.94 2.73 16.42
C ILE A 129 -19.21 4.03 16.06
N LEU A 130 -18.38 4.00 15.01
CA LEU A 130 -17.48 5.08 14.60
C LEU A 130 -17.64 5.38 13.11
N PRO A 131 -18.81 5.88 12.65
CA PRO A 131 -19.11 6.02 11.23
C PRO A 131 -18.09 6.90 10.49
N LEU A 132 -17.62 8.00 11.09
CA LEU A 132 -16.60 8.84 10.46
C LEU A 132 -15.24 8.13 10.32
N ALA A 133 -14.84 7.31 11.30
CA ALA A 133 -13.66 6.46 11.17
C ALA A 133 -13.80 5.44 10.04
N THR A 134 -15.03 4.93 9.84
CA THR A 134 -15.29 3.95 8.78
C THR A 134 -15.19 4.55 7.39
N MET A 135 -15.57 5.83 7.22
CA MET A 135 -15.32 6.57 5.99
C MET A 135 -13.81 6.71 5.70
N TRP A 136 -13.01 6.99 6.73
CA TRP A 136 -11.55 7.00 6.59
C TRP A 136 -10.98 5.62 6.23
N TRP A 137 -11.50 4.55 6.84
CA TRP A 137 -11.16 3.18 6.46
C TRP A 137 -11.48 2.88 5.00
N LEU A 138 -12.67 3.30 4.53
CA LEU A 138 -13.09 3.07 3.15
C LEU A 138 -12.20 3.83 2.17
N THR A 139 -11.98 5.13 2.40
CA THR A 139 -11.15 5.96 1.52
C THR A 139 -9.72 5.43 1.40
N MET A 140 -9.09 5.05 2.52
CA MET A 140 -7.74 4.49 2.49
C MET A 140 -7.67 3.10 1.85
N ASN A 141 -8.68 2.25 2.05
CA ASN A 141 -8.74 0.96 1.34
C ASN A 141 -8.91 1.16 -0.16
N MET A 142 -9.77 2.08 -0.61
CA MET A 142 -9.93 2.38 -2.04
C MET A 142 -8.65 2.93 -2.68
N MET A 143 -7.91 3.78 -1.95
CA MET A 143 -6.59 4.22 -2.41
C MET A 143 -5.60 3.05 -2.45
N ASN A 144 -5.64 2.12 -1.49
CA ASN A 144 -4.77 0.94 -1.48
C ASN A 144 -5.09 -0.07 -2.60
N ILE A 145 -6.36 -0.15 -3.02
CA ILE A 145 -6.80 -0.91 -4.21
C ILE A 145 -6.31 -0.27 -5.52
N ALA A 146 -5.75 0.94 -5.43
CA ALA A 146 -5.41 1.76 -6.59
C ALA A 146 -6.65 2.09 -7.43
N MET A 147 -7.73 2.55 -6.79
CA MET A 147 -8.92 3.00 -7.51
C MET A 147 -8.65 4.34 -8.24
N PRO A 148 -9.06 4.52 -9.51
CA PRO A 148 -8.95 5.81 -10.20
C PRO A 148 -9.84 6.86 -9.50
N PRO A 149 -9.40 8.14 -9.35
CA PRO A 149 -8.19 8.78 -9.91
C PRO A 149 -6.97 8.80 -8.96
N SER A 150 -6.83 7.84 -8.04
CA SER A 150 -5.73 7.88 -7.05
C SER A 150 -4.33 7.83 -7.67
N MET A 151 -3.33 8.37 -6.96
CA MET A 151 -1.94 8.32 -7.42
C MET A 151 -1.38 6.88 -7.42
N ASN A 152 -1.86 6.00 -6.54
CA ASN A 152 -1.54 4.57 -6.59
C ASN A 152 -1.93 3.97 -7.95
N PHE A 153 -3.12 4.30 -8.45
CA PHE A 153 -3.57 3.86 -9.78
C PHE A 153 -2.62 4.31 -10.88
N THR A 154 -2.23 5.60 -10.87
CA THR A 154 -1.31 6.13 -11.89
C THR A 154 0.06 5.45 -11.84
N GLY A 155 0.59 5.19 -10.63
CA GLY A 155 1.87 4.51 -10.47
C GLY A 155 1.82 3.06 -10.95
N GLU A 156 0.81 2.31 -10.51
CA GLU A 156 0.64 0.91 -10.90
C GLU A 156 0.38 0.77 -12.39
N LEU A 157 -0.48 1.59 -12.98
CA LEU A 157 -0.76 1.53 -14.43
C LEU A 157 0.48 1.80 -15.29
N LEU A 158 1.32 2.77 -14.90
CA LEU A 158 2.59 3.02 -15.59
C LEU A 158 3.54 1.83 -15.47
N ILE A 159 3.65 1.24 -14.27
CA ILE A 159 4.44 0.02 -14.07
C ILE A 159 3.91 -1.11 -14.96
N MET A 160 2.60 -1.37 -14.94
CA MET A 160 1.95 -2.38 -15.79
C MET A 160 2.29 -2.20 -17.27
N SER A 161 2.15 -0.97 -17.78
CA SER A 161 2.42 -0.67 -19.19
C SER A 161 3.88 -0.92 -19.57
N SER A 162 4.82 -0.56 -18.69
CA SER A 162 6.25 -0.78 -18.92
C SER A 162 6.65 -2.26 -18.85
N MET A 163 6.09 -3.01 -17.89
CA MET A 163 6.32 -4.45 -17.75
C MET A 163 5.74 -5.22 -18.93
N PHE A 164 4.56 -4.84 -19.42
CA PHE A 164 3.95 -5.43 -20.60
C PHE A 164 4.81 -5.25 -21.85
N ASN A 165 5.32 -4.04 -22.05
CA ASN A 165 6.22 -3.74 -23.17
C ASN A 165 7.55 -4.53 -23.08
N TRP A 166 8.03 -4.82 -21.86
CA TRP A 166 9.24 -5.62 -21.65
C TRP A 166 9.00 -7.12 -21.89
N CYS A 167 7.96 -7.70 -21.29
CA CYS A 167 7.56 -9.09 -21.52
C CYS A 167 6.05 -9.25 -21.30
N PRO A 168 5.26 -9.53 -22.36
CA PRO A 168 3.80 -9.64 -22.26
C PRO A 168 3.30 -10.68 -21.25
N MET A 169 4.07 -11.74 -20.99
CA MET A 169 3.71 -12.78 -20.02
C MET A 169 3.61 -12.25 -18.58
N THR A 170 4.28 -11.14 -18.27
CA THR A 170 4.21 -10.52 -16.93
C THR A 170 2.81 -10.02 -16.60
N MET A 171 1.95 -9.77 -17.59
CA MET A 171 0.57 -9.31 -17.37
C MET A 171 -0.29 -10.31 -16.60
N ILE A 172 -0.04 -11.62 -16.76
CA ILE A 172 -0.79 -12.65 -16.03
C ILE A 172 -0.50 -12.51 -14.53
N MET A 173 0.78 -12.45 -14.16
CA MET A 173 1.21 -12.31 -12.76
C MET A 173 0.73 -10.99 -12.16
N LEU A 174 0.88 -9.91 -12.91
CA LEU A 174 0.50 -8.61 -12.43
C LEU A 174 -1.03 -8.45 -12.31
N GLY A 175 -1.80 -8.95 -13.29
CA GLY A 175 -3.27 -8.99 -13.21
C GLY A 175 -3.78 -9.81 -12.02
N LEU A 176 -3.16 -10.96 -11.75
CA LEU A 176 -3.43 -11.73 -10.54
C LEU A 176 -3.07 -10.94 -9.28
N SER A 177 -1.92 -10.25 -9.27
CA SER A 177 -1.51 -9.43 -8.12
C SER A 177 -2.53 -8.35 -7.81
N MET A 178 -3.05 -7.64 -8.83
CA MET A 178 -4.08 -6.61 -8.69
C MET A 178 -5.39 -7.19 -8.15
N LEU A 179 -5.84 -8.31 -8.68
CA LEU A 179 -7.06 -8.98 -8.20
C LEU A 179 -6.92 -9.41 -6.73
N ILE A 180 -5.76 -9.95 -6.35
CA ILE A 180 -5.52 -10.32 -4.96
C ILE A 180 -5.45 -9.07 -4.08
N THR A 181 -4.85 -7.96 -4.55
CA THR A 181 -4.82 -6.69 -3.80
C THR A 181 -6.20 -6.13 -3.52
N ALA A 182 -7.09 -6.17 -4.50
CA ALA A 182 -8.49 -5.80 -4.31
C ALA A 182 -9.18 -6.71 -3.29
N SER A 183 -8.92 -8.03 -3.36
CA SER A 183 -9.57 -8.98 -2.46
C SER A 183 -9.14 -8.84 -0.99
N TYR A 184 -7.84 -8.72 -0.68
CA TYR A 184 -7.40 -8.62 0.72
C TYR A 184 -7.73 -7.26 1.34
N SER A 185 -7.73 -6.17 0.57
CA SER A 185 -8.05 -4.83 1.08
C SER A 185 -9.55 -4.68 1.37
N LEU A 186 -10.41 -5.17 0.48
CA LEU A 186 -11.84 -5.28 0.77
C LEU A 186 -12.09 -6.24 1.94
N HIS A 187 -11.35 -7.35 2.04
CA HIS A 187 -11.44 -8.24 3.19
C HIS A 187 -11.07 -7.52 4.50
N MET A 188 -9.99 -6.72 4.51
CA MET A 188 -9.57 -5.91 5.64
C MET A 188 -10.67 -4.92 6.05
N PHE A 189 -11.27 -4.22 5.08
CA PHE A 189 -12.36 -3.29 5.35
C PHE A 189 -13.60 -4.00 5.91
N LEU A 190 -14.09 -5.04 5.23
CA LEU A 190 -15.31 -5.75 5.64
C LEU A 190 -15.15 -6.40 7.00
N SER A 191 -14.04 -7.09 7.23
CA SER A 191 -13.78 -7.78 8.49
C SER A 191 -13.71 -6.81 9.68
N THR A 192 -13.21 -5.59 9.50
CA THR A 192 -13.07 -4.62 10.60
C THR A 192 -14.32 -3.77 10.81
N GLN A 193 -14.96 -3.33 9.72
CA GLN A 193 -16.06 -2.36 9.81
C GLN A 193 -17.42 -3.03 9.95
N THR A 194 -17.63 -4.19 9.32
CA THR A 194 -18.96 -4.83 9.27
C THR A 194 -19.14 -5.89 10.36
N GLY A 195 -20.37 -6.37 10.52
CA GLY A 195 -20.74 -7.38 11.50
C GLY A 195 -21.10 -6.79 12.87
N LYS A 196 -21.39 -7.69 13.82
CA LYS A 196 -21.68 -7.32 15.21
C LYS A 196 -20.38 -7.23 16.00
N SER A 197 -20.23 -6.19 16.81
CA SER A 197 -19.11 -6.06 17.73
C SER A 197 -19.12 -7.18 18.77
N LEU A 198 -18.01 -7.91 18.88
CA LEU A 198 -17.82 -9.00 19.84
C LEU A 198 -17.35 -8.49 21.21
N LEU A 199 -16.76 -7.30 21.25
CA LEU A 199 -16.26 -6.68 22.48
C LEU A 199 -17.42 -6.03 23.25
N ASN A 200 -17.59 -6.45 24.51
CA ASN A 200 -18.58 -5.87 25.43
C ASN A 200 -18.07 -4.57 26.10
N SER A 201 -16.89 -4.06 25.73
CA SER A 201 -16.35 -2.83 26.29
C SER A 201 -16.95 -1.60 25.58
N PRO A 202 -17.35 -0.55 26.33
CA PRO A 202 -17.73 0.72 25.73
C PRO A 202 -16.57 1.29 24.92
N THR A 203 -16.85 1.73 23.70
CA THR A 203 -15.88 2.30 22.79
C THR A 203 -16.02 3.82 22.77
N TYR A 204 -14.93 4.53 23.04
CA TYR A 204 -14.92 5.99 23.01
C TYR A 204 -15.03 6.52 21.57
N PRO A 205 -15.72 7.65 21.35
CA PRO A 205 -15.81 8.28 20.04
C PRO A 205 -14.43 8.68 19.51
N THR A 206 -14.35 8.94 18.21
CA THR A 206 -13.11 9.43 17.59
C THR A 206 -12.77 10.83 18.04
N HIS A 207 -11.50 11.04 18.38
CA HIS A 207 -11.00 12.35 18.82
C HIS A 207 -10.68 13.23 17.61
N SER A 208 -10.73 14.55 17.78
CA SER A 208 -10.35 15.52 16.74
C SER A 208 -8.93 15.31 16.22
N ARG A 209 -7.98 14.96 17.12
CA ARG A 209 -6.59 14.62 16.75
C ARG A 209 -6.50 13.45 15.77
N GLU A 210 -7.37 12.46 15.91
CA GLU A 210 -7.37 11.26 15.07
C GLU A 210 -7.83 11.60 13.65
N HIS A 211 -8.90 12.40 13.54
CA HIS A 211 -9.36 12.91 12.26
C HIS A 211 -8.33 13.82 11.60
N LEU A 212 -7.75 14.76 12.34
CA LEU A 212 -6.72 15.65 11.82
C LEU A 212 -5.54 14.85 11.25
N LEU A 213 -5.11 13.80 11.95
CA LEU A 213 -4.02 12.94 11.49
C LEU A 213 -4.35 12.31 10.13
N ILE A 214 -5.53 11.71 9.96
CA ILE A 214 -5.92 11.08 8.68
C ILE A 214 -6.14 12.12 7.59
N VAL A 215 -6.71 13.28 7.93
CA VAL A 215 -6.89 14.42 7.01
C VAL A 215 -5.54 14.87 6.44
N LEU A 216 -4.52 14.98 7.29
CA LEU A 216 -3.16 15.33 6.87
C LEU A 216 -2.48 14.27 6.00
N HIS A 217 -2.98 13.03 5.97
CA HIS A 217 -2.52 12.00 5.03
C HIS A 217 -3.33 12.03 3.72
N THR A 218 -4.65 12.12 3.81
CA THR A 218 -5.56 12.06 2.64
C THR A 218 -5.44 13.28 1.75
N ILE A 219 -5.48 14.50 2.33
CA ILE A 219 -5.54 15.73 1.54
C ILE A 219 -4.33 15.88 0.63
N PRO A 220 -3.07 15.75 1.12
CA PRO A 220 -1.92 15.87 0.24
C PRO A 220 -1.93 14.83 -0.89
N LEU A 221 -2.28 13.58 -0.57
CA LEU A 221 -2.35 12.52 -1.57
C LEU A 221 -3.40 12.80 -2.65
N MET A 222 -4.57 13.32 -2.27
CA MET A 222 -5.62 13.72 -3.21
C MET A 222 -5.19 14.93 -4.05
N LEU A 223 -4.55 15.93 -3.46
CA LEU A 223 -4.05 17.09 -4.19
C LEU A 223 -2.97 16.69 -5.22
N ILE A 224 -2.06 15.80 -4.85
CA ILE A 224 -1.03 15.29 -5.77
C ILE A 224 -1.66 14.46 -6.89
N SER A 225 -2.71 13.68 -6.61
CA SER A 225 -3.41 12.91 -7.65
C SER A 225 -4.05 13.78 -8.74
N LEU A 226 -4.43 15.02 -8.43
CA LEU A 226 -4.96 15.97 -9.41
C LEU A 226 -3.87 16.58 -10.32
N LYS A 227 -2.63 16.63 -9.84
CA LYS A 227 -1.47 17.15 -10.58
C LYS A 227 -0.25 16.23 -10.37
N PRO A 228 -0.26 15.02 -10.96
CA PRO A 228 0.81 14.04 -10.77
C PRO A 228 2.18 14.55 -11.27
N GLU A 229 2.18 15.51 -12.20
CA GLU A 229 3.38 16.22 -12.69
C GLU A 229 4.22 16.87 -11.59
N LEU A 230 3.66 17.19 -10.42
CA LEU A 230 4.43 17.81 -9.34
C LEU A 230 5.47 16.87 -8.71
N VAL A 231 5.36 15.57 -8.95
CA VAL A 231 6.25 14.56 -8.37
C VAL A 231 7.45 14.23 -9.27
N MET A 232 7.39 14.57 -10.56
CA MET A 232 8.44 14.27 -11.53
C MET A 232 9.01 15.54 -12.16
#